data_AF-O34988-F1
#
_entry.id   AF-O34988-F1
#
_cell.length_a   1.000
_cell.length_b   1.000
_cell.length_c   1.000
_cell.angle_alpha   90.00
_cell.angle_beta   90.00
_cell.angle_gamma   90.00
#
_symmetry.space_group_name_H-M   'P 1'
#
loop_
_entity.id
_entity.type
_entity.pdbx_description
1 polymer ?
#
loop_
_entity_poly.entity_id
_entity_poly.type
_entity_poly.pdbx_seq_one_letter_code
_entity_poly.pdbx_strand_id
1 'polypeptide(L)'
;MMEEIDNNELKFRMITPDGESFLVNSAPIEGWQNDIWKTFDEQKRVFDAEIKKAFEHCNVPLEETIERAELVVDKDDNTVLTIDKLPVLILYKPEFLYSKGKAVQRYKRLYEEDVE
;
A
#
# COMPACT_ATOMS: atom_id res chain seq x y z
N MET A 1 -27.55 11.28 10.16
CA MET A 1 -26.34 11.52 9.36
C MET A 1 -25.72 10.17 9.14
N MET A 2 -25.59 9.73 7.89
CA MET A 2 -24.71 8.59 7.61
C MET A 2 -23.32 9.16 7.85
N GLU A 3 -22.66 8.76 8.93
CA GLU A 3 -21.24 9.02 9.08
C GLU A 3 -20.61 8.47 7.81
N GLU A 4 -20.06 9.35 6.97
CA GLU A 4 -19.13 8.93 5.94
C GLU A 4 -18.04 8.20 6.71
N ILE A 5 -18.13 6.88 6.72
CA ILE A 5 -17.06 6.04 7.25
C ILE A 5 -15.89 6.43 6.36
N ASP A 6 -14.99 7.26 6.89
CA ASP A 6 -13.69 7.57 6.31
C ASP A 6 -12.95 6.23 6.31
N ASN A 7 -13.31 5.37 5.36
CA ASN A 7 -12.75 4.05 5.15
C ASN A 7 -11.30 4.17 4.64
N ASN A 8 -10.78 5.39 4.47
CA ASN A 8 -9.44 5.70 4.03
C ASN A 8 -8.60 6.24 5.20
N GLU A 9 -8.47 5.42 6.24
CA GLU A 9 -7.62 5.72 7.41
C GLU A 9 -6.14 5.92 7.04
N LEU A 10 -5.70 5.35 5.92
CA LEU A 10 -4.32 5.44 5.45
C LEU A 10 -4.11 6.68 4.59
N LYS A 11 -3.48 7.70 5.19
CA LYS A 11 -3.13 8.98 4.57
C LYS A 11 -1.61 9.07 4.51
N PHE A 12 -0.99 8.65 3.42
CA PHE A 12 0.45 8.82 3.19
C PHE A 12 0.72 9.02 1.70
N ARG A 13 1.97 9.38 1.35
CA ARG A 13 2.34 9.76 -0.01
C ARG A 13 2.79 8.56 -0.84
N MET A 14 2.37 8.51 -2.10
CA MET A 14 2.98 7.68 -3.13
C MET A 14 3.86 8.57 -4.02
N ILE A 15 5.08 8.11 -4.27
CA ILE A 15 6.07 8.76 -5.12
C ILE A 15 6.30 7.90 -6.36
N THR A 16 6.11 8.49 -7.53
CA THR A 16 6.32 7.84 -8.82
C THR A 16 7.80 7.80 -9.20
N PRO A 17 8.21 6.94 -10.16
CA PRO A 17 9.60 6.87 -10.62
C PRO A 17 10.17 8.18 -11.18
N ASP A 18 9.31 9.05 -11.70
CA ASP A 18 9.64 10.39 -12.20
C ASP A 18 9.64 11.48 -11.10
N GLY A 19 9.31 11.12 -9.85
CA GLY A 19 9.40 12.00 -8.69
C GLY A 19 8.12 12.79 -8.37
N GLU A 20 7.01 12.52 -9.05
CA GLU A 20 5.72 13.09 -8.69
C GLU A 20 5.18 12.44 -7.41
N SER A 21 4.47 13.22 -6.57
CA SER A 21 3.92 12.74 -5.31
C SER A 21 2.41 12.97 -5.22
N PHE A 22 1.64 11.97 -4.79
CA PHE A 22 0.20 12.09 -4.54
C PHE A 22 -0.23 11.34 -3.27
N LEU A 23 -1.39 11.70 -2.72
CA LEU A 23 -1.95 11.00 -1.56
C LEU A 23 -2.53 9.64 -1.98
N VAL A 24 -2.12 8.59 -1.28
CA VAL A 24 -2.74 7.27 -1.40
C VAL A 24 -4.19 7.38 -0.92
N ASN A 25 -5.06 6.61 -1.58
CA ASN A 25 -6.48 6.55 -1.26
C ASN A 25 -7.27 7.84 -1.58
N SER A 26 -7.03 8.42 -2.75
CA SER A 26 -8.00 9.35 -3.36
C SER A 26 -9.32 8.61 -3.67
N ALA A 27 -10.43 9.35 -3.67
CA ALA A 27 -11.81 8.84 -3.86
C ALA A 27 -11.95 7.76 -4.96
N PRO A 28 -12.95 6.86 -4.86
CA PRO A 28 -13.17 5.84 -5.90
C PRO A 28 -13.22 6.46 -7.29
N ILE A 29 -12.47 5.89 -8.24
CA ILE A 29 -12.41 6.39 -9.61
C ILE A 29 -13.74 6.04 -10.30
N GLU A 30 -14.49 7.04 -10.70
CA GLU A 30 -15.78 6.87 -11.36
C GLU A 30 -15.61 6.10 -12.69
N GLY A 31 -16.40 5.03 -12.91
CA GLY A 31 -16.47 4.32 -14.20
C GLY A 31 -15.81 2.94 -14.31
N TRP A 32 -15.21 2.41 -13.26
CA TRP A 32 -14.69 1.03 -13.26
C TRP A 32 -15.78 0.01 -12.85
N GLN A 33 -15.80 -1.19 -13.47
CA GLN A 33 -16.83 -2.22 -13.24
C GLN A 33 -16.73 -2.85 -11.83
N ASN A 34 -17.89 -3.14 -11.22
CA ASN A 34 -18.04 -3.62 -9.83
C ASN A 34 -17.18 -4.83 -9.47
N ASP A 35 -17.01 -5.82 -10.36
CA ASP A 35 -16.24 -7.03 -10.03
C ASP A 35 -14.73 -6.76 -9.98
N ILE A 36 -14.21 -5.94 -10.89
CA ILE A 36 -12.81 -5.50 -10.89
C ILE A 36 -12.56 -4.65 -9.63
N TRP A 37 -13.49 -3.76 -9.29
CA TRP A 37 -13.44 -3.01 -8.04
C TRP A 37 -13.45 -3.90 -6.80
N LYS A 38 -14.27 -4.94 -6.76
CA LYS A 38 -14.35 -5.82 -5.60
C LYS A 38 -13.04 -6.56 -5.37
N THR A 39 -12.45 -7.12 -6.43
CA THR A 39 -11.13 -7.77 -6.32
C THR A 39 -10.04 -6.77 -5.95
N PHE A 40 -10.09 -5.55 -6.50
CA PHE A 40 -9.17 -4.48 -6.14
C PHE A 40 -9.35 -4.04 -4.67
N ASP A 41 -10.58 -3.94 -4.18
CA ASP A 41 -10.90 -3.59 -2.78
C ASP A 41 -10.43 -4.69 -1.81
N GLU A 42 -10.62 -5.96 -2.17
CA GLU A 42 -10.11 -7.09 -1.37
C GLU A 42 -8.58 -7.09 -1.29
N GLN A 43 -7.89 -6.86 -2.41
CA GLN A 43 -6.42 -6.72 -2.44
C GLN A 43 -5.96 -5.48 -1.65
N LYS A 44 -6.68 -4.37 -1.82
CA LYS A 44 -6.43 -3.12 -1.08
C LYS A 44 -6.56 -3.35 0.43
N ARG A 45 -7.58 -4.06 0.91
CA ARG A 45 -7.73 -4.35 2.35
C ARG A 45 -6.57 -5.17 2.90
N VAL A 46 -6.10 -6.17 2.16
CA VAL A 46 -4.91 -6.95 2.56
C VAL A 46 -3.69 -6.04 2.61
N PHE A 47 -3.53 -5.17 1.62
CA PHE A 47 -2.43 -4.22 1.57
C PHE A 47 -2.47 -3.22 2.72
N ASP A 48 -3.62 -2.59 2.96
CA ASP A 48 -3.85 -1.64 4.03
C ASP A 48 -3.60 -2.28 5.40
N ALA A 49 -3.99 -3.54 5.59
CA ALA A 49 -3.72 -4.28 6.82
C ALA A 49 -2.23 -4.53 7.05
N GLU A 50 -1.47 -4.86 5.99
CA GLU A 50 -0.01 -5.05 6.11
C GLU A 50 0.73 -3.72 6.33
N ILE A 51 0.28 -2.63 5.72
CA ILE A 51 0.82 -1.28 5.98
C ILE A 51 0.58 -0.87 7.44
N LYS A 52 -0.63 -1.09 7.97
CA LYS A 52 -0.94 -0.80 9.39
C LYS A 52 -0.05 -1.58 10.35
N LYS A 53 0.24 -2.85 10.06
CA LYS A 53 1.19 -3.65 10.86
C LYS A 53 2.61 -3.08 10.82
N ALA A 54 3.06 -2.62 9.65
CA ALA A 54 4.37 -1.96 9.54
C ALA A 54 4.42 -0.69 10.41
N PHE A 55 3.36 0.13 10.39
CA PHE A 55 3.28 1.32 11.25
C PHE A 55 3.27 1.00 12.74
N GLU A 56 2.48 0.00 13.15
CA GLU A 56 2.46 -0.47 14.54
C GLU A 56 3.83 -0.98 14.99
N HIS A 57 4.50 -1.78 14.16
CA HIS A 57 5.83 -2.32 14.48
C HIS A 57 6.89 -1.23 14.57
N CYS A 58 6.83 -0.22 13.69
CA CYS A 58 7.77 0.89 13.68
C CYS A 58 7.39 2.04 14.65
N ASN A 59 6.36 1.87 15.48
CA ASN A 59 5.84 2.90 16.39
C ASN A 59 5.54 4.24 15.69
N VAL A 60 4.91 4.19 14.52
CA VAL A 60 4.48 5.38 13.77
C VAL A 60 2.99 5.61 13.95
N PRO A 61 2.56 6.67 14.65
CA PRO A 61 1.15 7.04 14.73
C PRO A 61 0.57 7.35 13.36
N LEU A 62 -0.70 6.99 13.12
CA LEU A 62 -1.35 7.23 11.83
C LEU A 62 -1.31 8.70 11.41
N GLU A 63 -1.36 9.64 12.36
CA GLU A 63 -1.31 11.08 12.08
C GLU A 63 0.05 11.53 11.52
N GLU A 64 1.13 10.84 11.90
CA GLU A 64 2.50 11.15 11.44
C GLU A 64 2.85 10.47 10.11
N THR A 65 2.04 9.49 9.65
CA THR A 65 2.35 8.71 8.45
C THR A 65 2.49 9.56 7.19
N ILE A 66 1.77 10.68 7.08
CA ILE A 66 1.90 11.62 5.94
C ILE A 66 3.33 12.16 5.82
N GLU A 67 3.96 12.45 6.96
CA GLU A 67 5.27 13.08 7.02
C GLU A 67 6.41 12.07 6.98
N ARG A 68 6.19 10.89 7.59
CA ARG A 68 7.24 9.89 7.81
C ARG A 68 7.19 8.71 6.85
N ALA A 69 6.04 8.40 6.26
CA ALA A 69 5.87 7.23 5.41
C ALA A 69 5.69 7.61 3.93
N GLU A 70 6.37 6.87 3.06
CA GLU A 70 6.29 7.03 1.60
C GLU A 70 6.20 5.66 0.94
N LEU A 71 5.27 5.48 -0.01
CA LEU A 71 5.36 4.40 -0.99
C LEU A 71 6.18 4.88 -2.19
N VAL A 72 7.25 4.16 -2.49
CA VAL A 72 8.11 4.43 -3.64
C VAL A 72 8.04 3.23 -4.58
N VAL A 73 7.98 3.46 -5.88
CA VAL A 73 8.15 2.39 -6.88
C VAL A 73 9.64 2.26 -7.20
N ASP A 74 10.20 1.05 -7.02
CA ASP A 74 11.59 0.78 -7.34
C ASP A 74 11.81 0.50 -8.84
N LYS A 75 13.07 0.30 -9.23
CA LYS A 75 13.48 0.01 -10.61
C LYS A 75 12.89 -1.28 -11.21
N ASP A 76 12.42 -2.19 -10.36
CA ASP A 76 11.88 -3.50 -10.72
C ASP A 76 10.33 -3.50 -10.68
N ASP A 77 9.71 -2.31 -10.62
CA ASP A 77 8.28 -2.05 -10.44
C ASP A 77 7.70 -2.61 -9.14
N ASN A 78 8.52 -2.80 -8.10
CA ASN A 78 8.02 -3.16 -6.77
C ASN A 78 7.60 -1.90 -6.03
N THR A 79 6.53 -1.99 -5.25
CA THR A 79 6.13 -0.91 -4.34
C THR A 79 6.81 -1.11 -3.00
N VAL A 80 7.61 -0.15 -2.58
CA VAL A 80 8.36 -0.18 -1.32
C VAL A 80 7.76 0.85 -0.38
N LEU A 81 7.22 0.39 0.75
CA LEU A 81 6.90 1.28 1.87
C LEU A 81 8.18 1.60 2.61
N THR A 82 8.45 2.89 2.73
CA THR A 82 9.51 3.44 3.54
C THR A 82 8.93 4.22 4.70
N ILE A 83 9.61 4.17 5.85
CA ILE A 83 9.35 5.00 7.02
C ILE A 83 10.66 5.67 7.38
N ASP A 84 10.67 7.00 7.51
CA ASP A 84 11.89 7.79 7.73
C ASP A 84 13.01 7.45 6.71
N LYS A 85 12.60 7.17 5.46
CA LYS A 85 13.47 6.75 4.33
C LYS A 85 14.11 5.36 4.48
N LEU A 86 13.70 4.58 5.48
CA LEU A 86 14.10 3.17 5.63
C LEU A 86 13.02 2.26 5.05
N PRO A 87 13.36 1.29 4.19
CA PRO A 87 12.39 0.35 3.64
C PRO A 87 11.92 -0.61 4.73
N VAL A 88 10.60 -0.71 4.91
CA VAL A 88 9.98 -1.56 5.96
C VAL A 88 9.12 -2.68 5.37
N LEU A 89 8.54 -2.47 4.19
CA LEU A 89 7.69 -3.45 3.51
C LEU A 89 7.91 -3.34 2.00
N ILE A 90 8.15 -4.48 1.35
CA ILE A 90 8.25 -4.56 -0.12
C ILE A 90 7.05 -5.33 -0.63
N LEU A 91 6.37 -4.78 -1.63
CA LEU A 91 5.36 -5.46 -2.42
C LEU A 91 5.93 -5.72 -3.79
N TYR A 92 6.11 -6.99 -4.10
CA TYR A 92 6.59 -7.37 -5.40
C TYR A 92 5.51 -7.12 -6.46
N LYS A 93 5.97 -6.74 -7.65
CA LYS A 93 5.13 -6.68 -8.84
C LYS A 93 4.28 -7.97 -8.95
N PRO A 94 2.95 -7.86 -9.16
CA PRO A 94 2.10 -9.04 -9.27
C PRO A 94 2.55 -9.97 -10.40
N GLU A 95 2.66 -11.26 -10.11
CA GLU A 95 2.92 -12.30 -11.09
C GLU A 95 1.58 -12.81 -11.66
N PHE A 96 1.35 -12.61 -12.96
CA PHE A 96 0.15 -13.11 -13.63
C PHE A 96 0.33 -14.58 -14.05
N LEU A 97 -0.42 -15.46 -13.40
CA LEU A 97 -0.56 -16.86 -13.80
C LEU A 97 -1.68 -16.96 -14.86
N TYR A 98 -1.34 -16.63 -16.11
CA TYR A 98 -2.30 -16.63 -17.23
C TYR A 98 -3.07 -17.95 -17.38
N SER A 99 -2.39 -19.10 -17.19
CA SER A 99 -3.03 -20.43 -17.26
C SER A 99 -4.11 -20.66 -16.21
N LYS A 100 -4.12 -19.89 -15.11
CA LYS A 100 -5.09 -19.96 -14.02
C LYS A 100 -6.03 -18.76 -13.99
N GLY A 101 -5.81 -17.73 -14.80
CA GLY A 101 -6.54 -16.47 -14.72
C GLY A 101 -6.40 -15.77 -13.36
N LYS A 102 -5.22 -15.85 -12.73
CA LYS A 102 -4.96 -15.30 -11.38
C LYS A 102 -3.70 -14.43 -11.37
N ALA A 103 -3.72 -13.38 -10.56
CA ALA A 103 -2.52 -12.63 -10.19
C ALA A 103 -2.08 -13.06 -8.79
N VAL A 104 -0.78 -13.31 -8.60
CA VAL A 104 -0.18 -13.58 -7.30
C VAL A 104 0.65 -12.37 -6.90
N GLN A 105 0.24 -11.71 -5.83
CA GLN A 105 1.04 -10.65 -5.22
C GLN A 105 1.81 -11.23 -4.04
N ARG A 106 3.12 -10.99 -4.01
CA ARG A 106 3.98 -11.36 -2.90
C ARG A 106 4.42 -10.10 -2.18
N TYR A 107 4.70 -10.22 -0.91
CA TYR A 107 5.28 -9.15 -0.12
C TYR A 107 6.39 -9.71 0.78
N LYS A 108 7.32 -8.83 1.16
CA LYS A 108 8.37 -9.11 2.13
C LYS A 108 8.29 -8.07 3.24
N ARG A 109 8.13 -8.53 4.48
CA ARG A 109 8.14 -7.70 5.69
C ARG A 109 9.60 -7.54 6.14
N LEU A 110 10.16 -6.36 5.94
CA LEU A 110 11.52 -6.06 6.39
C LEU A 110 11.53 -5.68 7.87
N TYR A 111 10.45 -5.06 8.34
CA TYR A 111 10.30 -4.69 9.76
C TYR A 111 10.33 -5.90 10.71
N GLU A 112 10.03 -7.13 10.25
CA GLU A 112 10.16 -8.34 11.08
C GLU A 112 11.60 -8.90 11.09
N GLU A 113 12.49 -8.46 10.19
CA GLU A 113 13.87 -8.95 10.10
C GLU A 113 14.80 -8.32 11.17
N ASP A 114 14.45 -7.15 11.72
CA ASP A 114 15.22 -6.44 12.77
C ASP A 114 15.00 -7.01 14.19
N VAL A 115 14.35 -8.18 14.33
CA VAL A 115 14.25 -8.89 15.61
C VAL A 115 15.48 -9.78 15.79
N GLU A 116 16.60 -9.20 16.25
CA GLU A 116 17.69 -9.91 16.94
C GLU A 116 17.53 -9.84 18.47
#